data_AF-Q7S197-F1
#
_entry.id   AF-Q7S197-F1
#
_cell.length_a   1.000
_cell.length_b   1.000
_cell.length_c   1.000
_cell.angle_alpha   90.00
_cell.angle_beta   90.00
_cell.angle_gamma   90.00
#
_symmetry.space_group_name_H-M   'P 1'
#
loop_
_entity.id
_entity.type
_entity.pdbx_description
1 polymer ?
#
loop_
_entity_poly.entity_id
_entity_poly.type
_entity_poly.pdbx_seq_one_letter_code
_entity_poly.pdbx_strand_id
1 'polypeptide(L)'
;MKFTLLSGLVAQALSVSAGSILWDGRFNDLTSATDLSKWSWSSQVGPYQYYIHGPSEVTSYVNLSPSFKNPADSGSSQGAKITLDKTAFWNGQTMRRTELIPQTTAAINKGKVFYHFSLMRKDTNAPALTREHQIAFFESHFTELKSGWQSGAAGTSDPLLRWCIGGQTKWSVNWDADVWHNVAYEIDFDANTVGFWHSTGSDALTQVIAPQAAGTSSNGADWHVGVLELPRDGYADATEDFYFSGVYIESGSITTSVAGPGSSSSNPGTPSAPSSSSAVPVKPSTSSASVAPVKPSTSSTSSSTTVAAVTSSAAPVKPSTSSASSSTTVAAVTSASAAPAVTTSKAGTKTCTRKSSAAPAATTSAGSCTAARYAQCGGKGFSGCTACASPYKCNKVNDWYSQCY
;
A
#
# COMPACT_ATOMS: atom_id res chain seq x y z
N MET A 1 -71.69 -7.67 19.76
CA MET A 1 -70.47 -7.10 19.16
C MET A 1 -69.31 -8.07 19.40
N LYS A 2 -68.57 -8.46 18.36
CA LYS A 2 -67.27 -9.17 18.48
C LYS A 2 -66.39 -8.71 17.31
N PHE A 3 -65.39 -7.87 17.58
CA PHE A 3 -64.36 -7.50 16.61
C PHE A 3 -63.15 -8.42 16.82
N THR A 4 -62.88 -9.28 15.85
CA THR A 4 -61.66 -10.11 15.85
C THR A 4 -60.54 -9.30 15.20
N LEU A 5 -59.63 -8.75 16.00
CA LEU A 5 -58.45 -8.04 15.51
C LEU A 5 -57.44 -9.03 14.92
N LEU A 6 -57.30 -9.05 13.59
CA LEU A 6 -56.19 -9.70 12.90
C LEU A 6 -54.96 -8.78 12.93
N SER A 7 -54.04 -9.03 13.86
CA SER A 7 -52.72 -8.39 13.86
C SER A 7 -51.84 -8.97 12.76
N GLY A 8 -51.89 -8.37 11.58
CA GLY A 8 -51.01 -8.74 10.46
C GLY A 8 -49.55 -8.38 10.77
N LEU A 9 -48.70 -9.40 10.97
CA LEU A 9 -47.27 -9.22 11.19
C LEU A 9 -46.59 -8.87 9.85
N VAL A 10 -46.40 -7.58 9.57
CA VAL A 10 -45.68 -7.11 8.37
C VAL A 10 -44.19 -7.39 8.55
N ALA A 11 -43.73 -8.53 8.05
CA ALA A 11 -42.32 -8.84 7.92
C ALA A 11 -41.68 -7.93 6.84
N GLN A 12 -41.12 -6.79 7.26
CA GLN A 12 -40.29 -5.98 6.38
C GLN A 12 -39.00 -6.75 6.05
N ALA A 13 -38.91 -7.24 4.82
CA ALA A 13 -37.66 -7.78 4.30
C ALA A 13 -36.65 -6.62 4.18
N LEU A 14 -35.72 -6.55 5.13
CA LEU A 14 -34.56 -5.66 5.03
C LEU A 14 -33.65 -6.17 3.91
N SER A 15 -33.87 -5.66 2.70
CA SER A 15 -32.96 -5.82 1.57
C SER A 15 -31.63 -5.16 1.90
N VAL A 16 -30.71 -5.93 2.50
CA VAL A 16 -29.33 -5.49 2.74
C VAL A 16 -28.68 -5.27 1.38
N SER A 17 -28.56 -4.01 0.97
CA SER A 17 -27.79 -3.66 -0.22
C SER A 17 -26.33 -4.03 0.03
N ALA A 18 -25.83 -5.02 -0.70
CA ALA A 18 -24.41 -5.27 -0.81
C ALA A 18 -23.69 -4.02 -1.36
N GLY A 19 -22.38 -3.95 -1.13
CA GLY A 19 -21.53 -2.97 -1.80
C GLY A 19 -21.54 -3.16 -3.32
N SER A 20 -21.47 -2.06 -4.06
CA SER A 20 -21.30 -2.10 -5.52
C SER A 20 -19.90 -1.62 -5.87
N ILE A 21 -19.13 -2.46 -6.58
CA ILE A 21 -17.86 -2.03 -7.16
C ILE A 21 -18.14 -0.89 -8.16
N LEU A 22 -17.46 0.25 -7.96
CA LEU A 22 -17.45 1.40 -8.87
C LEU A 22 -16.32 1.30 -9.89
N TRP A 23 -15.20 0.70 -9.50
CA TRP A 23 -14.02 0.47 -10.32
C TRP A 23 -13.24 -0.73 -9.75
N ASP A 24 -12.74 -1.59 -10.63
CA ASP A 24 -12.03 -2.83 -10.28
C ASP A 24 -10.57 -2.74 -10.76
N GLY A 25 -9.63 -2.77 -9.81
CA GLY A 25 -8.19 -2.75 -10.06
C GLY A 25 -7.51 -4.09 -9.82
N ARG A 26 -8.26 -5.19 -9.64
CA ARG A 26 -7.73 -6.50 -9.20
C ARG A 26 -6.85 -7.24 -10.22
N PHE A 27 -6.48 -6.59 -11.32
CA PHE A 27 -5.66 -7.10 -12.44
C PHE A 27 -6.23 -8.37 -13.11
N ASN A 28 -7.55 -8.60 -12.99
CA ASN A 28 -8.22 -9.81 -13.51
C ASN A 28 -8.44 -9.81 -15.03
N ASP A 29 -8.42 -8.63 -15.64
CA ASP A 29 -8.57 -8.38 -17.06
C ASP A 29 -7.21 -8.26 -17.80
N LEU A 30 -6.10 -8.23 -17.05
CA LEU A 30 -4.75 -8.18 -17.59
C LEU A 30 -4.15 -9.60 -17.70
N THR A 31 -3.51 -9.91 -18.81
CA THR A 31 -2.73 -11.14 -18.99
C THR A 31 -1.32 -11.00 -18.41
N SER A 32 -0.74 -9.80 -18.47
CA SER A 32 0.50 -9.45 -17.75
C SER A 32 0.63 -7.94 -17.56
N ALA A 33 1.70 -7.50 -16.87
CA ALA A 33 1.99 -6.07 -16.69
C ALA A 33 2.20 -5.31 -18.02
N THR A 34 2.56 -5.99 -19.12
CA THR A 34 2.70 -5.34 -20.44
C THR A 34 1.36 -4.83 -21.00
N ASP A 35 0.22 -5.26 -20.45
CA ASP A 35 -1.08 -4.74 -20.82
C ASP A 35 -1.30 -3.29 -20.35
N LEU A 36 -0.57 -2.84 -19.32
CA LEU A 36 -0.59 -1.43 -18.87
C LEU A 36 -0.07 -0.48 -19.97
N SER A 37 0.87 -0.94 -20.81
CA SER A 37 1.40 -0.19 -21.95
C SER A 37 0.40 0.00 -23.11
N LYS A 38 -0.84 -0.54 -22.99
CA LYS A 38 -1.94 -0.24 -23.91
C LYS A 38 -2.62 1.10 -23.59
N TRP A 39 -2.52 1.58 -22.35
CA TRP A 39 -3.04 2.87 -21.95
C TRP A 39 -2.13 4.01 -22.47
N SER A 40 -2.75 5.11 -22.89
CA SER A 40 -2.04 6.37 -23.20
C SER A 40 -2.99 7.57 -23.13
N TRP A 41 -2.45 8.79 -23.07
CA TRP A 41 -3.26 10.02 -23.12
C TRP A 41 -4.14 10.18 -24.38
N SER A 42 -3.82 9.49 -25.47
CA SER A 42 -4.63 9.45 -26.70
C SER A 42 -5.53 8.20 -26.80
N SER A 43 -5.34 7.21 -25.92
CA SER A 43 -6.12 5.98 -25.87
C SER A 43 -6.20 5.49 -24.41
N GLN A 44 -7.08 6.11 -23.64
CA GLN A 44 -7.28 5.88 -22.21
C GLN A 44 -8.07 4.59 -21.93
N VAL A 45 -7.51 3.45 -22.32
CA VAL A 45 -8.12 2.10 -22.22
C VAL A 45 -7.58 1.29 -21.04
N GLY A 46 -8.34 0.29 -20.59
CA GLY A 46 -7.99 -0.54 -19.43
C GLY A 46 -8.36 0.09 -18.08
N PRO A 47 -8.06 -0.58 -16.95
CA PRO A 47 -8.47 -0.16 -15.62
C PRO A 47 -7.50 0.83 -14.96
N TYR A 48 -6.28 0.97 -15.49
CA TYR A 48 -5.23 1.83 -14.91
C TYR A 48 -4.65 2.78 -15.94
N GLN A 49 -4.39 4.01 -15.49
CA GLN A 49 -3.48 4.95 -16.11
C GLN A 49 -2.05 4.59 -15.69
N TYR A 50 -1.14 4.54 -16.66
CA TYR A 50 0.27 4.21 -16.43
C TYR A 50 1.16 5.25 -17.12
N TYR A 51 1.66 6.20 -16.32
CA TYR A 51 2.60 7.22 -16.78
C TYR A 51 3.58 7.72 -15.70
N ILE A 52 3.37 7.38 -14.42
CA ILE A 52 4.25 7.77 -13.31
C ILE A 52 5.23 6.63 -13.03
N HIS A 53 6.25 6.55 -13.87
CA HIS A 53 7.31 5.55 -13.82
C HIS A 53 8.63 6.12 -14.38
N GLY A 54 9.72 5.36 -14.26
CA GLY A 54 11.00 5.69 -14.89
C GLY A 54 11.07 5.34 -16.39
N PRO A 55 12.24 5.50 -17.05
CA PRO A 55 12.37 5.33 -18.50
C PRO A 55 12.54 3.88 -18.98
N SER A 56 12.60 2.89 -18.07
CA SER A 56 12.76 1.48 -18.41
C SER A 56 11.43 0.82 -18.82
N GLU A 57 11.50 -0.39 -19.38
CA GLU A 57 10.31 -1.20 -19.71
C GLU A 57 9.43 -1.46 -18.49
N VAL A 58 8.10 -1.57 -18.70
CA VAL A 58 7.11 -1.73 -17.61
C VAL A 58 7.41 -2.92 -16.68
N THR A 59 7.97 -4.02 -17.20
CA THR A 59 8.39 -5.18 -16.41
C THR A 59 9.57 -4.93 -15.47
N SER A 60 10.22 -3.76 -15.54
CA SER A 60 11.19 -3.27 -14.55
C SER A 60 10.51 -2.76 -13.28
N TYR A 61 9.25 -2.31 -13.39
CA TYR A 61 8.52 -1.57 -12.36
C TYR A 61 7.27 -2.29 -11.87
N VAL A 62 6.56 -3.02 -12.74
CA VAL A 62 5.34 -3.76 -12.41
C VAL A 62 5.43 -5.18 -12.97
N ASN A 63 5.20 -6.17 -12.13
CA ASN A 63 5.12 -7.58 -12.53
C ASN A 63 3.87 -8.21 -11.90
N LEU A 64 3.11 -9.00 -12.65
CA LEU A 64 1.91 -9.67 -12.14
C LEU A 64 2.18 -11.17 -11.90
N SER A 65 1.61 -11.73 -10.83
CA SER A 65 1.66 -13.18 -10.55
C SER A 65 0.59 -13.62 -9.53
N PRO A 66 0.02 -14.83 -9.64
CA PRO A 66 -0.73 -15.48 -8.55
C PRO A 66 0.04 -15.59 -7.23
N SER A 67 1.38 -15.57 -7.26
CA SER A 67 2.23 -15.58 -6.05
C SER A 67 2.47 -14.19 -5.43
N PHE A 68 1.93 -13.12 -6.01
CA PHE A 68 2.10 -11.73 -5.54
C PHE A 68 0.82 -11.15 -4.91
N LYS A 69 -0.21 -11.96 -4.66
CA LYS A 69 -1.44 -11.55 -3.95
C LYS A 69 -1.57 -12.16 -2.56
N ASN A 70 -2.49 -11.63 -1.76
CA ASN A 70 -2.97 -12.29 -0.54
C ASN A 70 -3.56 -13.66 -0.92
N PRO A 71 -3.08 -14.79 -0.34
CA PRO A 71 -3.65 -16.12 -0.61
C PRO A 71 -5.13 -16.26 -0.24
N ALA A 72 -5.62 -15.45 0.71
CA ALA A 72 -7.02 -15.42 1.11
C ALA A 72 -7.92 -14.55 0.19
N ASP A 73 -7.32 -13.71 -0.66
CA ASP A 73 -8.04 -12.99 -1.70
C ASP A 73 -8.35 -13.93 -2.87
N SER A 74 -9.54 -14.55 -2.86
CA SER A 74 -10.02 -15.32 -4.02
C SER A 74 -10.64 -14.46 -5.12
N GLY A 75 -10.74 -13.14 -4.93
CA GLY A 75 -11.29 -12.19 -5.89
C GLY A 75 -10.26 -11.69 -6.91
N SER A 76 -8.98 -11.58 -6.53
CA SER A 76 -7.85 -11.44 -7.48
C SER A 76 -7.39 -12.80 -7.98
N SER A 77 -7.19 -12.92 -9.29
CA SER A 77 -6.46 -14.02 -9.95
C SER A 77 -4.95 -13.93 -9.72
N GLN A 78 -4.43 -12.70 -9.70
CA GLN A 78 -3.02 -12.35 -9.57
C GLN A 78 -2.86 -11.06 -8.76
N GLY A 79 -1.69 -10.87 -8.15
CA GLY A 79 -1.30 -9.60 -7.52
C GLY A 79 -0.16 -8.94 -8.30
N ALA A 80 0.11 -7.68 -7.98
CA ALA A 80 1.18 -6.89 -8.58
C ALA A 80 2.37 -6.74 -7.61
N LYS A 81 3.57 -7.06 -8.08
CA LYS A 81 4.83 -6.60 -7.48
C LYS A 81 5.18 -5.27 -8.12
N ILE A 82 5.02 -4.19 -7.36
CA ILE A 82 5.50 -2.85 -7.68
C ILE A 82 6.95 -2.74 -7.21
N THR A 83 7.85 -2.31 -8.09
CA THR A 83 9.30 -2.32 -7.92
C THR A 83 9.84 -0.91 -8.09
N LEU A 84 10.45 -0.35 -7.04
CA LEU A 84 11.29 0.83 -7.17
C LEU A 84 12.73 0.36 -7.42
N ASP A 85 13.38 0.84 -8.48
CA ASP A 85 14.79 0.59 -8.74
C ASP A 85 15.56 1.92 -8.89
N LYS A 86 16.83 1.85 -9.32
CA LYS A 86 17.69 3.02 -9.59
C LYS A 86 17.26 3.88 -10.79
N THR A 87 16.26 3.44 -11.56
CA THR A 87 15.75 4.12 -12.76
C THR A 87 14.34 4.68 -12.56
N ALA A 88 13.65 4.32 -11.48
CA ALA A 88 12.26 4.69 -11.17
C ALA A 88 12.05 6.19 -10.83
N PHE A 89 12.67 7.11 -11.56
CA PHE A 89 12.55 8.55 -11.39
C PHE A 89 11.68 9.15 -12.50
N TRP A 90 10.46 9.56 -12.16
CA TRP A 90 9.52 10.16 -13.11
C TRP A 90 9.86 11.62 -13.39
N ASN A 91 9.80 12.04 -14.67
CA ASN A 91 9.83 13.45 -15.10
C ASN A 91 10.95 14.33 -14.48
N GLY A 92 12.13 13.74 -14.26
CA GLY A 92 13.30 14.44 -13.68
C GLY A 92 13.16 14.78 -12.19
N GLN A 93 12.18 14.21 -11.48
CA GLN A 93 12.03 14.36 -10.03
C GLN A 93 13.15 13.62 -9.26
N THR A 94 13.40 14.05 -8.02
CA THR A 94 14.39 13.43 -7.11
C THR A 94 13.78 12.33 -6.22
N MET A 95 12.49 12.04 -6.38
CA MET A 95 11.77 10.98 -5.66
C MET A 95 11.67 9.74 -6.56
N ARG A 96 11.81 8.55 -5.98
CA ARG A 96 11.53 7.31 -6.71
C ARG A 96 10.03 7.05 -6.70
N ARG A 97 9.45 6.72 -7.85
CA ARG A 97 8.01 6.62 -8.08
C ARG A 97 7.69 5.45 -9.00
N THR A 98 6.68 4.67 -8.64
CA THR A 98 6.00 3.73 -9.53
C THR A 98 4.56 3.63 -9.06
N GLU A 99 3.67 4.28 -9.80
CA GLU A 99 2.29 4.53 -9.39
C GLU A 99 1.33 4.29 -10.56
N LEU A 100 0.25 3.58 -10.28
CA LEU A 100 -0.90 3.41 -11.16
C LEU A 100 -2.06 4.27 -10.65
N ILE A 101 -2.82 4.90 -11.53
CA ILE A 101 -4.01 5.68 -11.16
C ILE A 101 -5.26 5.02 -11.75
N PRO A 102 -6.42 4.97 -11.08
CA PRO A 102 -7.66 4.48 -11.68
C PRO A 102 -7.98 5.16 -13.03
N GLN A 103 -8.21 4.34 -14.06
CA GLN A 103 -8.81 4.77 -15.31
C GLN A 103 -10.30 4.46 -15.24
N THR A 104 -11.12 5.47 -14.95
CA THR A 104 -12.57 5.31 -14.80
C THR A 104 -13.36 6.58 -15.17
N THR A 105 -14.65 6.42 -15.39
CA THR A 105 -15.64 7.50 -15.45
C THR A 105 -16.67 7.42 -14.30
N ALA A 106 -16.53 6.43 -13.41
CA ALA A 106 -17.38 6.28 -12.24
C ALA A 106 -17.08 7.38 -11.20
N ALA A 107 -18.10 7.75 -10.42
CA ALA A 107 -18.03 8.83 -9.44
C ALA A 107 -17.32 8.41 -8.13
N ILE A 108 -16.08 7.91 -8.23
CA ILE A 108 -15.28 7.44 -7.09
C ILE A 108 -14.92 8.55 -6.09
N ASN A 109 -15.10 9.82 -6.45
CA ASN A 109 -14.84 11.01 -5.64
C ASN A 109 -16.14 11.72 -5.14
N LYS A 110 -17.22 10.97 -4.89
CA LYS A 110 -18.54 11.51 -4.50
C LYS A 110 -19.22 10.67 -3.42
N GLY A 111 -19.91 11.32 -2.49
CA GLY A 111 -20.61 10.64 -1.40
C GLY A 111 -19.68 9.75 -0.58
N LYS A 112 -20.22 8.64 -0.08
CA LYS A 112 -19.50 7.65 0.72
C LYS A 112 -19.06 6.44 -0.11
N VAL A 113 -17.76 6.17 -0.10
CA VAL A 113 -17.10 5.08 -0.83
C VAL A 113 -16.00 4.43 0.00
N PHE A 114 -15.60 3.22 -0.38
CA PHE A 114 -14.54 2.45 0.24
C PHE A 114 -13.44 2.14 -0.78
N TYR A 115 -12.24 2.63 -0.53
CA TYR A 115 -11.04 2.40 -1.35
C TYR A 115 -10.26 1.23 -0.76
N HIS A 116 -10.39 0.04 -1.36
CA HIS A 116 -9.77 -1.21 -0.91
C HIS A 116 -8.41 -1.44 -1.56
N PHE A 117 -7.48 -1.98 -0.78
CA PHE A 117 -6.24 -2.59 -1.25
C PHE A 117 -5.65 -3.49 -0.17
N SER A 118 -4.90 -4.51 -0.56
CA SER A 118 -4.04 -5.31 0.32
C SER A 118 -2.58 -5.04 -0.02
N LEU A 119 -1.72 -4.93 1.00
CA LEU A 119 -0.31 -4.58 0.88
C LEU A 119 0.58 -5.53 1.69
N MET A 120 1.71 -5.94 1.13
CA MET A 120 2.74 -6.77 1.79
C MET A 120 4.15 -6.36 1.34
N ARG A 121 5.15 -6.57 2.21
CA ARG A 121 6.58 -6.48 1.88
C ARG A 121 7.28 -7.81 2.17
N LYS A 122 8.46 -8.02 1.61
CA LYS A 122 9.37 -9.13 1.98
C LYS A 122 10.66 -8.59 2.59
N ASP A 123 11.54 -9.48 3.02
CA ASP A 123 12.93 -9.14 3.41
C ASP A 123 13.87 -9.11 2.18
N THR A 124 13.57 -9.85 1.12
CA THR A 124 14.18 -9.65 -0.20
C THR A 124 13.66 -8.35 -0.80
N ASN A 125 14.54 -7.45 -1.21
CA ASN A 125 14.20 -6.11 -1.70
C ASN A 125 13.26 -5.35 -0.72
N ALA A 126 13.57 -5.42 0.58
CA ALA A 126 12.76 -4.79 1.62
C ALA A 126 12.72 -3.25 1.46
N PRO A 127 11.55 -2.60 1.55
CA PRO A 127 11.42 -1.15 1.62
C PRO A 127 12.35 -0.49 2.64
N ALA A 128 13.03 0.58 2.24
CA ALA A 128 14.09 1.20 3.01
C ALA A 128 13.57 1.86 4.31
N LEU A 129 13.75 1.19 5.46
CA LEU A 129 13.35 1.72 6.79
C LEU A 129 13.98 3.09 7.12
N THR A 130 14.98 3.53 6.35
CA THR A 130 15.74 4.76 6.52
C THR A 130 15.29 5.93 5.63
N ARG A 131 14.24 5.77 4.80
CA ARG A 131 13.66 6.83 3.94
C ARG A 131 12.14 6.90 4.15
N GLU A 132 11.51 7.98 3.73
CA GLU A 132 10.04 8.12 3.83
C GLU A 132 9.39 7.60 2.55
N HIS A 133 8.53 6.60 2.67
CA HIS A 133 7.60 6.21 1.61
C HIS A 133 6.22 6.80 1.83
N GLN A 134 5.53 7.09 0.73
CA GLN A 134 4.15 7.52 0.64
C GLN A 134 3.45 6.52 -0.28
N ILE A 135 2.43 5.83 0.23
CA ILE A 135 1.89 4.58 -0.32
C ILE A 135 0.36 4.66 -0.40
N ALA A 136 -0.22 4.24 -1.52
CA ALA A 136 -1.67 4.26 -1.75
C ALA A 136 -2.31 5.63 -1.41
N PHE A 137 -1.66 6.71 -1.84
CA PHE A 137 -1.93 8.10 -1.43
C PHE A 137 -2.79 8.85 -2.44
N PHE A 138 -3.50 9.89 -1.99
CA PHE A 138 -4.10 10.87 -2.92
C PHE A 138 -3.12 12.02 -3.18
N GLU A 139 -3.14 12.64 -4.36
CA GLU A 139 -2.28 13.77 -4.75
C GLU A 139 -2.31 14.95 -3.75
N SER A 140 -3.41 15.14 -3.02
CA SER A 140 -3.57 16.16 -1.98
C SER A 140 -3.16 15.70 -0.56
N HIS A 141 -2.68 14.46 -0.42
CA HIS A 141 -2.24 13.79 0.81
C HIS A 141 -3.24 13.87 1.98
N PHE A 142 -4.55 13.97 1.69
CA PHE A 142 -5.59 13.99 2.74
C PHE A 142 -5.71 12.65 3.47
N THR A 143 -5.44 11.53 2.79
CA THR A 143 -5.26 10.19 3.36
C THR A 143 -4.19 9.44 2.58
N GLU A 144 -3.36 8.68 3.29
CA GLU A 144 -2.24 7.90 2.74
C GLU A 144 -1.76 6.86 3.75
N LEU A 145 -1.04 5.84 3.27
CA LEU A 145 -0.11 5.09 4.12
C LEU A 145 1.30 5.70 4.00
N LYS A 146 2.10 5.57 5.06
CA LYS A 146 3.54 5.87 5.04
C LYS A 146 4.34 4.75 5.70
N SER A 147 5.60 4.62 5.32
CA SER A 147 6.58 3.74 5.98
C SER A 147 7.95 4.38 6.06
N GLY A 148 8.83 3.75 6.84
CA GLY A 148 10.22 4.17 6.98
C GLY A 148 10.41 5.50 7.71
N TRP A 149 11.65 5.95 7.84
CA TRP A 149 11.99 7.18 8.56
C TRP A 149 11.27 8.39 7.95
N GLN A 150 10.37 8.99 8.73
CA GLN A 150 9.61 10.17 8.33
C GLN A 150 10.50 11.41 8.26
N SER A 151 10.32 12.25 7.24
CA SER A 151 11.22 13.37 6.95
C SER A 151 11.28 14.38 8.10
N GLY A 152 12.50 14.61 8.61
CA GLY A 152 12.75 15.50 9.76
C GLY A 152 12.55 14.85 11.13
N ALA A 153 12.17 13.57 11.21
CA ALA A 153 12.08 12.85 12.49
C ALA A 153 13.47 12.56 13.08
N ALA A 154 13.52 12.35 14.41
CA ALA A 154 14.73 11.87 15.07
C ALA A 154 15.04 10.40 14.71
N GLY A 155 16.32 10.03 14.76
CA GLY A 155 16.78 8.65 14.49
C GLY A 155 17.12 8.37 13.03
N THR A 156 17.53 7.13 12.77
CA THR A 156 18.03 6.66 11.46
C THR A 156 17.02 5.78 10.72
N SER A 157 16.22 4.99 11.42
CA SER A 157 15.26 4.04 10.83
C SER A 157 13.95 3.96 11.62
N ASP A 158 12.86 3.65 10.93
CA ASP A 158 11.52 3.43 11.51
C ASP A 158 10.88 2.18 10.85
N PRO A 159 10.52 1.12 11.61
CA PRO A 159 9.96 -0.12 11.07
C PRO A 159 8.43 -0.06 10.88
N LEU A 160 7.77 1.06 11.18
CA LEU A 160 6.32 1.15 11.22
C LEU A 160 5.69 1.37 9.83
N LEU A 161 4.63 0.62 9.53
CA LEU A 161 3.61 1.01 8.57
C LEU A 161 2.61 1.92 9.30
N ARG A 162 2.29 3.07 8.70
CA ARG A 162 1.51 4.16 9.28
C ARG A 162 0.32 4.45 8.38
N TRP A 163 -0.85 4.71 8.94
CA TRP A 163 -1.94 5.40 8.24
C TRP A 163 -2.02 6.85 8.72
N CYS A 164 -2.13 7.78 7.77
CA CYS A 164 -2.05 9.21 7.99
C CYS A 164 -3.27 9.95 7.43
N ILE A 165 -3.68 11.02 8.12
CA ILE A 165 -4.60 12.04 7.59
C ILE A 165 -3.87 13.37 7.56
N GLY A 166 -3.76 14.01 6.39
CA GLY A 166 -3.04 15.27 6.22
C GLY A 166 -1.60 15.19 6.73
N GLY A 167 -0.89 14.10 6.40
CA GLY A 167 0.45 13.79 6.89
C GLY A 167 0.57 13.44 8.39
N GLN A 168 -0.51 13.49 9.18
CA GLN A 168 -0.49 13.14 10.61
C GLN A 168 -0.85 11.66 10.81
N THR A 169 0.06 10.86 11.39
CA THR A 169 -0.22 9.46 11.73
C THR A 169 -1.42 9.36 12.69
N LYS A 170 -2.39 8.51 12.35
CA LYS A 170 -3.58 8.19 13.15
C LYS A 170 -3.59 6.75 13.66
N TRP A 171 -2.91 5.85 12.94
CA TRP A 171 -2.71 4.45 13.29
C TRP A 171 -1.34 4.00 12.78
N SER A 172 -0.72 3.03 13.46
CA SER A 172 0.53 2.42 12.99
C SER A 172 0.76 1.05 13.59
N VAL A 173 1.48 0.18 12.87
CA VAL A 173 1.87 -1.18 13.28
C VAL A 173 3.30 -1.46 12.80
N ASN A 174 4.00 -2.43 13.39
CA ASN A 174 5.26 -2.91 12.82
C ASN A 174 4.99 -3.53 11.45
N TRP A 175 5.79 -3.17 10.43
CA TRP A 175 5.61 -3.76 9.10
C TRP A 175 6.43 -5.05 8.99
N ASP A 176 5.81 -6.15 9.41
CA ASP A 176 6.44 -7.47 9.38
C ASP A 176 6.50 -8.04 7.95
N ALA A 177 7.51 -8.88 7.69
CA ALA A 177 7.72 -9.48 6.38
C ALA A 177 6.69 -10.58 6.09
N ASP A 178 6.29 -10.68 4.82
CA ASP A 178 5.30 -11.64 4.29
C ASP A 178 3.90 -11.56 4.94
N VAL A 179 3.65 -10.58 5.83
CA VAL A 179 2.33 -10.24 6.36
C VAL A 179 1.57 -9.38 5.34
N TRP A 180 0.40 -9.87 4.96
CA TRP A 180 -0.58 -9.08 4.21
C TRP A 180 -1.37 -8.18 5.17
N HIS A 181 -1.29 -6.87 4.96
CA HIS A 181 -2.13 -5.87 5.59
C HIS A 181 -3.26 -5.52 4.61
N ASN A 182 -4.49 -5.87 4.97
CA ASN A 182 -5.68 -5.57 4.17
C ASN A 182 -6.23 -4.23 4.66
N VAL A 183 -6.55 -3.31 3.77
CA VAL A 183 -6.95 -1.93 4.09
C VAL A 183 -8.19 -1.53 3.28
N ALA A 184 -9.09 -0.79 3.91
CA ALA A 184 -9.99 0.10 3.19
C ALA A 184 -10.05 1.49 3.82
N TYR A 185 -9.87 2.55 3.01
CA TYR A 185 -10.23 3.90 3.44
C TYR A 185 -11.75 4.08 3.27
N GLU A 186 -12.44 4.38 4.37
CA GLU A 186 -13.84 4.80 4.36
C GLU A 186 -13.88 6.31 4.13
N ILE A 187 -14.12 6.75 2.91
CA ILE A 187 -14.09 8.18 2.56
C ILE A 187 -15.52 8.66 2.33
N ASP A 188 -15.91 9.72 3.03
CA ASP A 188 -17.14 10.46 2.77
C ASP A 188 -16.77 11.85 2.25
N PHE A 189 -16.85 12.00 0.93
CA PHE A 189 -16.51 13.22 0.19
C PHE A 189 -17.51 14.36 0.41
N ASP A 190 -18.73 14.04 0.84
CA ASP A 190 -19.77 15.04 1.08
C ASP A 190 -19.67 15.54 2.55
N ALA A 191 -19.43 14.63 3.51
CA ALA A 191 -19.18 14.95 4.91
C ALA A 191 -17.75 15.46 5.21
N ASN A 192 -16.81 15.33 4.27
CA ASN A 192 -15.39 15.67 4.41
C ASN A 192 -14.70 14.89 5.54
N THR A 193 -14.85 13.56 5.52
CA THR A 193 -14.22 12.66 6.51
C THR A 193 -13.56 11.44 5.90
N VAL A 194 -12.58 10.88 6.61
CA VAL A 194 -11.99 9.57 6.29
C VAL A 194 -11.80 8.72 7.55
N GLY A 195 -12.25 7.47 7.48
CA GLY A 195 -12.01 6.39 8.45
C GLY A 195 -11.12 5.29 7.89
N PHE A 196 -10.65 4.39 8.75
CA PHE A 196 -9.67 3.37 8.40
C PHE A 196 -10.14 1.99 8.85
N TRP A 197 -10.29 1.10 7.87
CA TRP A 197 -10.54 -0.32 8.08
C TRP A 197 -9.26 -1.09 7.82
N HIS A 198 -8.94 -2.05 8.70
CA HIS A 198 -7.75 -2.86 8.60
C HIS A 198 -7.96 -4.29 9.12
N SER A 199 -7.20 -5.23 8.57
CA SER A 199 -6.97 -6.58 9.09
C SER A 199 -5.64 -7.14 8.56
N THR A 200 -5.25 -8.33 9.02
CA THR A 200 -4.06 -9.04 8.52
C THR A 200 -4.39 -10.42 7.99
N GLY A 201 -3.66 -10.87 6.97
CA GLY A 201 -3.80 -12.22 6.40
C GLY A 201 -5.22 -12.48 5.89
N SER A 202 -5.88 -13.51 6.42
CA SER A 202 -7.23 -13.92 6.05
C SER A 202 -8.36 -13.21 6.79
N ASP A 203 -8.05 -12.41 7.82
CA ASP A 203 -9.06 -11.88 8.73
C ASP A 203 -9.95 -10.82 8.06
N ALA A 204 -11.23 -10.77 8.41
CA ALA A 204 -12.13 -9.76 7.87
C ALA A 204 -11.76 -8.35 8.35
N LEU A 205 -11.90 -7.36 7.48
CA LEU A 205 -11.66 -5.94 7.80
C LEU A 205 -12.52 -5.48 8.98
N THR A 206 -11.89 -4.77 9.91
CA THR A 206 -12.58 -4.10 11.03
C THR A 206 -12.31 -2.60 10.98
N GLN A 207 -13.26 -1.76 11.40
CA GLN A 207 -13.06 -0.31 11.50
C GLN A 207 -12.14 -0.01 12.68
N VAL A 208 -10.83 0.05 12.44
CA VAL A 208 -9.83 0.30 13.48
C VAL A 208 -9.85 1.76 13.92
N ILE A 209 -10.15 2.69 13.00
CA ILE A 209 -10.35 4.11 13.33
C ILE A 209 -11.63 4.63 12.66
N ALA A 210 -12.58 5.11 13.46
CA ALA A 210 -13.80 5.74 12.97
C ALA A 210 -13.50 7.06 12.21
N PRO A 211 -14.37 7.51 11.28
CA PRO A 211 -14.11 8.66 10.43
C PRO A 211 -13.73 9.94 11.16
N GLN A 212 -12.64 10.58 10.72
CA GLN A 212 -12.16 11.87 11.21
C GLN A 212 -12.23 12.91 10.08
N ALA A 213 -12.37 14.19 10.43
CA ALA A 213 -12.40 15.29 9.46
C ALA A 213 -11.10 15.37 8.65
N ALA A 214 -11.23 15.51 7.33
CA ALA A 214 -10.11 15.62 6.38
C ALA A 214 -10.51 16.49 5.18
N GLY A 215 -9.52 17.12 4.53
CA GLY A 215 -9.76 17.86 3.28
C GLY A 215 -9.88 16.90 2.09
N THR A 216 -11.00 16.16 2.00
CA THR A 216 -11.23 15.09 1.02
C THR A 216 -11.42 15.64 -0.41
N SER A 217 -10.36 16.15 -1.01
CA SER A 217 -10.34 16.65 -2.39
C SER A 217 -9.71 15.61 -3.32
N SER A 218 -10.53 15.03 -4.20
CA SER A 218 -10.11 14.15 -5.30
C SER A 218 -10.80 14.57 -6.59
N ASN A 219 -10.10 14.53 -7.72
CA ASN A 219 -10.62 14.74 -9.07
C ASN A 219 -11.15 13.44 -9.74
N GLY A 220 -10.97 12.27 -9.11
CA GLY A 220 -11.34 10.95 -9.65
C GLY A 220 -10.25 10.26 -10.48
N ALA A 221 -9.06 10.87 -10.56
CA ALA A 221 -7.89 10.47 -11.33
C ALA A 221 -6.59 10.89 -10.61
N ASP A 222 -6.60 10.82 -9.27
CA ASP A 222 -5.53 11.33 -8.39
C ASP A 222 -5.33 10.48 -7.12
N TRP A 223 -5.74 9.20 -7.16
CA TRP A 223 -5.34 8.18 -6.18
C TRP A 223 -4.24 7.31 -6.78
N HIS A 224 -3.09 7.29 -6.12
CA HIS A 224 -1.86 6.65 -6.58
C HIS A 224 -1.71 5.25 -5.96
N VAL A 225 -2.17 4.24 -6.70
CA VAL A 225 -1.96 2.82 -6.40
C VAL A 225 -0.51 2.47 -6.71
N GLY A 226 0.35 2.71 -5.72
CA GLY A 226 1.79 2.47 -5.82
C GLY A 226 2.55 3.17 -4.70
N VAL A 227 3.79 3.54 -4.99
CA VAL A 227 4.73 4.07 -3.99
C VAL A 227 5.55 5.23 -4.56
N LEU A 228 5.63 6.30 -3.76
CA LEU A 228 6.62 7.36 -3.85
C LEU A 228 7.60 7.21 -2.68
N GLU A 229 8.90 7.35 -2.92
CA GLU A 229 9.94 7.40 -1.89
C GLU A 229 10.73 8.71 -1.96
N LEU A 230 10.84 9.41 -0.82
CA LEU A 230 11.65 10.63 -0.70
C LEU A 230 13.16 10.31 -0.63
N PRO A 231 14.02 11.14 -1.25
CA PRO A 231 15.47 11.02 -1.11
C PRO A 231 15.93 11.41 0.31
N ARG A 232 17.05 10.85 0.75
CA ARG A 232 17.71 11.24 2.01
C ARG A 232 19.23 11.25 1.85
N ASP A 233 19.86 12.37 2.19
CA ASP A 233 21.31 12.53 2.08
C ASP A 233 22.07 11.43 2.84
N GLY A 234 23.02 10.80 2.15
CA GLY A 234 23.81 9.68 2.67
C GLY A 234 23.19 8.27 2.48
N TYR A 235 21.95 8.16 1.98
CA TYR A 235 21.28 6.88 1.76
C TYR A 235 21.06 6.62 0.26
N ALA A 236 21.90 5.79 -0.33
CA ALA A 236 21.80 5.39 -1.73
C ALA A 236 20.54 4.56 -2.02
N ASP A 237 20.08 4.57 -3.28
CA ASP A 237 18.95 3.76 -3.72
C ASP A 237 19.31 2.26 -3.77
N ALA A 238 18.38 1.41 -3.34
CA ALA A 238 18.44 -0.05 -3.47
C ALA A 238 17.12 -0.55 -4.07
N THR A 239 17.09 -1.69 -4.77
CA THR A 239 15.84 -2.22 -5.33
C THR A 239 14.87 -2.61 -4.21
N GLU A 240 13.62 -2.12 -4.30
CA GLU A 240 12.58 -2.31 -3.29
C GLU A 240 11.29 -2.86 -3.93
N ASP A 241 10.71 -3.89 -3.31
CA ASP A 241 9.54 -4.62 -3.80
C ASP A 241 8.34 -4.56 -2.84
N PHE A 242 7.23 -4.10 -3.40
CA PHE A 242 5.95 -3.88 -2.73
C PHE A 242 4.88 -4.76 -3.40
N TYR A 243 4.13 -5.54 -2.63
CA TYR A 243 3.17 -6.51 -3.16
C TYR A 243 1.74 -6.04 -2.91
N PHE A 244 0.94 -5.92 -3.97
CA PHE A 244 -0.43 -5.41 -3.95
C PHE A 244 -1.44 -6.43 -4.50
N SER A 245 -2.61 -6.54 -3.87
CA SER A 245 -3.77 -7.26 -4.40
C SER A 245 -5.08 -6.71 -3.82
N GLY A 246 -6.24 -7.26 -4.20
CA GLY A 246 -7.53 -6.82 -3.66
C GLY A 246 -7.82 -5.34 -3.88
N VAL A 247 -7.28 -4.73 -4.95
CA VAL A 247 -7.39 -3.30 -5.23
C VAL A 247 -8.69 -3.01 -5.96
N TYR A 248 -9.64 -2.32 -5.33
CA TYR A 248 -10.91 -1.91 -5.96
C TYR A 248 -11.55 -0.76 -5.18
N ILE A 249 -12.56 -0.13 -5.76
CA ILE A 249 -13.36 0.92 -5.10
C ILE A 249 -14.83 0.50 -5.14
N GLU A 250 -15.53 0.58 -4.01
CA GLU A 250 -16.97 0.27 -3.91
C GLU A 250 -17.76 1.38 -3.20
N SER A 251 -19.09 1.36 -3.37
CA SER A 251 -20.04 2.23 -2.68
C SER A 251 -21.15 1.44 -1.99
N GLY A 252 -21.86 2.08 -1.05
CA GLY A 252 -22.95 1.45 -0.29
C GLY A 252 -22.45 0.83 1.02
N SER A 253 -22.59 -0.50 1.15
CA SER A 253 -22.12 -1.25 2.32
C SER A 253 -20.71 -1.77 2.10
N ILE A 254 -19.81 -1.66 3.09
CA ILE A 254 -18.45 -2.19 2.97
C ILE A 254 -18.43 -3.72 2.93
N THR A 255 -17.66 -4.27 2.00
CA THR A 255 -17.27 -5.67 1.92
C THR A 255 -16.08 -5.93 2.84
N THR A 256 -16.33 -6.50 4.02
CA THR A 256 -15.24 -6.80 4.98
C THR A 256 -14.44 -8.06 4.67
N SER A 257 -14.90 -8.89 3.73
CA SER A 257 -14.19 -10.10 3.31
C SER A 257 -13.00 -9.75 2.41
N VAL A 258 -11.79 -10.21 2.78
CA VAL A 258 -10.56 -10.03 1.97
C VAL A 258 -10.61 -10.74 0.62
N ALA A 259 -11.57 -11.64 0.43
CA ALA A 259 -11.88 -12.28 -0.85
C ALA A 259 -12.70 -11.39 -1.82
N GLY A 260 -13.07 -10.17 -1.40
CA GLY A 260 -13.85 -9.22 -2.18
C GLY A 260 -15.33 -9.61 -2.38
N PRO A 261 -16.10 -8.77 -3.11
CA PRO A 261 -17.53 -8.96 -3.26
C PRO A 261 -17.88 -10.24 -4.04
N GLY A 262 -18.92 -10.96 -3.60
CA GLY A 262 -19.42 -12.18 -4.25
C GLY A 262 -18.65 -13.47 -3.92
N SER A 263 -17.46 -13.40 -3.32
CA SER A 263 -16.71 -14.57 -2.89
C SER A 263 -17.30 -15.20 -1.63
N SER A 264 -17.65 -16.49 -1.67
CA SER A 264 -18.17 -17.22 -0.50
C SER A 264 -17.07 -17.46 0.54
N SER A 265 -17.17 -16.81 1.70
CA SER A 265 -16.21 -16.94 2.81
C SER A 265 -16.31 -18.29 3.53
N SER A 266 -15.48 -19.26 3.10
CA SER A 266 -15.34 -20.57 3.73
C SER A 266 -14.56 -20.49 5.07
N ASN A 267 -15.15 -19.88 6.09
CA ASN A 267 -14.55 -19.74 7.42
C ASN A 267 -14.57 -21.11 8.16
N PRO A 268 -13.41 -21.72 8.49
CA PRO A 268 -13.36 -23.08 9.03
C PRO A 268 -13.63 -23.12 10.55
N GLY A 269 -14.88 -22.97 10.97
CA GLY A 269 -15.16 -22.77 12.41
C GLY A 269 -16.59 -22.94 12.94
N THR A 270 -17.32 -24.01 12.60
CA THR A 270 -18.38 -24.62 13.47
C THR A 270 -18.79 -26.00 12.91
N PRO A 271 -18.84 -27.08 13.72
CA PRO A 271 -19.32 -28.38 13.27
C PRO A 271 -20.86 -28.44 13.28
N SER A 272 -21.49 -28.21 12.13
CA SER A 272 -22.94 -28.42 11.96
C SER A 272 -23.29 -29.92 12.01
N ALA A 273 -24.25 -30.28 12.88
CA ALA A 273 -24.77 -31.65 12.98
C ALA A 273 -25.52 -32.08 11.70
N PRO A 274 -25.53 -33.37 11.33
CA PRO A 274 -26.10 -33.82 10.07
C PRO A 274 -27.63 -33.88 10.10
N SER A 275 -28.29 -32.99 9.34
CA SER A 275 -29.72 -33.09 9.06
C SER A 275 -29.98 -33.95 7.82
N SER A 276 -30.57 -35.12 8.03
CA SER A 276 -30.88 -36.10 6.98
C SER A 276 -32.11 -35.72 6.14
N SER A 277 -32.05 -35.94 4.82
CA SER A 277 -33.22 -36.03 3.94
C SER A 277 -33.04 -37.14 2.89
N SER A 278 -34.13 -37.78 2.48
CA SER A 278 -34.10 -39.15 1.94
C SER A 278 -33.95 -39.26 0.42
N ALA A 279 -33.38 -40.40 0.02
CA ALA A 279 -33.11 -40.82 -1.35
C ALA A 279 -34.33 -40.93 -2.29
N VAL A 280 -34.04 -40.91 -3.60
CA VAL A 280 -34.75 -41.72 -4.61
C VAL A 280 -33.68 -42.42 -5.48
N PRO A 281 -33.73 -43.74 -5.72
CA PRO A 281 -32.65 -44.48 -6.40
C PRO A 281 -32.91 -44.74 -7.89
N VAL A 282 -31.84 -44.77 -8.70
CA VAL A 282 -31.84 -45.34 -10.06
C VAL A 282 -30.61 -46.26 -10.23
N LYS A 283 -30.78 -47.31 -11.04
CA LYS A 283 -29.95 -48.53 -11.13
C LYS A 283 -28.66 -48.33 -11.97
N PRO A 284 -27.53 -48.98 -11.64
CA PRO A 284 -26.26 -48.81 -12.36
C PRO A 284 -26.18 -49.57 -13.69
N SER A 285 -25.30 -49.09 -14.58
CA SER A 285 -24.81 -49.81 -15.77
C SER A 285 -23.29 -49.93 -15.71
N THR A 286 -22.78 -51.16 -15.61
CA THR A 286 -21.35 -51.48 -15.62
C THR A 286 -20.87 -51.84 -17.03
N SER A 287 -19.73 -51.29 -17.44
CA SER A 287 -18.89 -51.83 -18.52
C SER A 287 -17.41 -51.68 -18.14
N SER A 288 -16.55 -52.58 -18.62
CA SER A 288 -15.19 -52.74 -18.07
C SER A 288 -14.16 -53.13 -19.12
N ALA A 289 -13.08 -52.34 -19.21
CA ALA A 289 -11.75 -52.71 -19.72
C ALA A 289 -10.77 -51.60 -19.26
N SER A 290 -9.56 -51.77 -18.67
CA SER A 290 -8.60 -52.87 -18.40
C SER A 290 -7.32 -52.85 -19.25
N VAL A 291 -6.21 -52.36 -18.64
CA VAL A 291 -4.79 -52.75 -18.93
C VAL A 291 -4.22 -52.24 -20.29
N ALA A 292 -2.96 -51.80 -20.48
CA ALA A 292 -1.72 -51.64 -19.69
C ALA A 292 -0.88 -50.42 -20.19
N PRO A 293 0.20 -50.00 -19.47
CA PRO A 293 1.09 -48.89 -19.87
C PRO A 293 2.37 -49.34 -20.60
N VAL A 294 2.97 -48.47 -21.46
CA VAL A 294 4.32 -48.67 -22.02
C VAL A 294 5.15 -47.36 -22.04
N LYS A 295 6.44 -47.55 -21.73
CA LYS A 295 7.60 -46.64 -21.61
C LYS A 295 7.87 -45.68 -22.81
N PRO A 296 8.47 -44.49 -22.60
CA PRO A 296 8.91 -43.58 -23.68
C PRO A 296 10.13 -44.08 -24.47
N SER A 297 10.29 -43.59 -25.70
CA SER A 297 11.38 -43.90 -26.63
C SER A 297 12.34 -42.71 -26.82
N THR A 298 13.64 -43.00 -26.86
CA THR A 298 14.73 -42.06 -27.19
C THR A 298 15.13 -42.19 -28.66
N SER A 299 15.51 -41.09 -29.32
CA SER A 299 16.21 -41.12 -30.61
C SER A 299 17.38 -40.12 -30.62
N SER A 300 18.53 -40.57 -31.10
CA SER A 300 19.82 -39.85 -31.05
C SER A 300 20.51 -39.83 -32.41
N THR A 301 21.11 -38.70 -32.81
CA THR A 301 22.17 -38.56 -33.83
C THR A 301 22.77 -37.15 -33.65
N SER A 302 24.07 -36.83 -33.49
CA SER A 302 25.38 -37.49 -33.70
C SER A 302 26.13 -37.11 -34.99
N SER A 303 27.01 -36.11 -34.91
CA SER A 303 28.23 -35.83 -35.72
C SER A 303 29.02 -34.73 -34.99
N SER A 304 30.28 -34.89 -34.53
CA SER A 304 31.56 -34.95 -35.27
C SER A 304 31.83 -33.70 -36.14
N THR A 305 32.96 -32.98 -36.05
CA THR A 305 34.18 -33.10 -35.20
C THR A 305 34.76 -31.67 -34.97
N THR A 306 35.97 -31.35 -34.47
CA THR A 306 37.29 -32.02 -34.41
C THR A 306 38.15 -31.51 -33.22
N VAL A 307 39.38 -32.01 -33.09
CA VAL A 307 40.41 -31.79 -32.05
C VAL A 307 41.16 -30.44 -32.14
N ALA A 308 41.45 -29.82 -30.99
CA ALA A 308 42.72 -29.12 -30.70
C ALA A 308 42.96 -29.11 -29.18
N ALA A 309 44.20 -29.31 -28.72
CA ALA A 309 44.54 -29.35 -27.29
C ALA A 309 45.85 -28.58 -27.00
N VAL A 310 45.90 -27.87 -25.88
CA VAL A 310 47.13 -27.30 -25.29
C VAL A 310 47.12 -27.50 -23.77
N THR A 311 48.24 -27.98 -23.24
CA THR A 311 48.43 -28.35 -21.84
C THR A 311 49.36 -27.38 -21.13
N SER A 312 48.94 -26.85 -19.97
CA SER A 312 49.81 -26.43 -18.86
C SER A 312 48.97 -25.88 -17.70
N SER A 313 49.40 -25.90 -16.44
CA SER A 313 50.35 -26.77 -15.72
C SER A 313 50.09 -26.53 -14.22
N ALA A 314 50.20 -27.55 -13.37
CA ALA A 314 49.83 -27.46 -11.96
C ALA A 314 50.85 -28.10 -11.01
N ALA A 315 50.67 -27.83 -9.70
CA ALA A 315 51.47 -28.31 -8.57
C ALA A 315 52.77 -27.49 -8.29
N PRO A 316 53.45 -27.68 -7.13
CA PRO A 316 53.06 -26.93 -5.93
C PRO A 316 54.24 -26.39 -5.07
N VAL A 317 53.96 -25.57 -4.05
CA VAL A 317 54.92 -25.27 -2.96
C VAL A 317 54.25 -25.31 -1.58
N LYS A 318 55.02 -25.69 -0.55
CA LYS A 318 54.58 -25.94 0.84
C LYS A 318 54.77 -24.72 1.78
N PRO A 319 54.25 -24.77 3.03
CA PRO A 319 54.07 -23.57 3.88
C PRO A 319 55.11 -23.41 5.01
N SER A 320 54.99 -22.28 5.71
CA SER A 320 55.43 -22.01 7.07
C SER A 320 54.24 -21.36 7.83
N THR A 321 53.83 -21.68 9.07
CA THR A 321 54.51 -21.87 10.37
C THR A 321 55.29 -20.62 10.83
N SER A 322 55.02 -20.01 11.99
CA SER A 322 54.14 -20.41 13.11
C SER A 322 54.03 -19.28 14.16
N SER A 323 53.11 -19.43 15.13
CA SER A 323 53.12 -18.78 16.45
C SER A 323 52.71 -17.29 16.51
N ALA A 324 52.06 -16.79 17.58
CA ALA A 324 51.47 -17.47 18.74
C ALA A 324 50.34 -16.62 19.38
N SER A 325 49.63 -17.24 20.34
CA SER A 325 48.49 -16.67 21.08
C SER A 325 48.81 -15.41 21.90
N SER A 326 47.77 -14.61 22.15
CA SER A 326 47.66 -13.79 23.36
C SER A 326 46.19 -13.63 23.74
N SER A 327 45.77 -14.33 24.79
CA SER A 327 44.42 -14.29 25.34
C SER A 327 44.35 -13.32 26.53
N THR A 328 43.52 -12.28 26.44
CA THR A 328 43.39 -11.28 27.51
C THR A 328 41.94 -11.14 27.95
N THR A 329 41.60 -11.76 29.09
CA THR A 329 40.30 -11.62 29.76
C THR A 329 40.34 -10.46 30.75
N VAL A 330 39.51 -9.42 30.56
CA VAL A 330 39.26 -8.41 31.59
C VAL A 330 37.78 -7.98 31.61
N ALA A 331 37.20 -8.06 32.81
CA ALA A 331 35.97 -7.43 33.32
C ALA A 331 34.81 -7.06 32.37
N ALA A 332 33.65 -7.67 32.61
CA ALA A 332 32.37 -7.00 32.38
C ALA A 332 32.20 -5.85 33.40
N VAL A 333 31.70 -4.70 32.96
CA VAL A 333 31.39 -3.55 33.83
C VAL A 333 29.90 -3.45 34.09
N THR A 334 29.50 -3.71 35.34
CA THR A 334 28.11 -3.60 35.82
C THR A 334 27.76 -2.15 36.16
N SER A 335 27.17 -1.43 35.22
CA SER A 335 26.65 -0.07 35.43
C SER A 335 25.16 -0.08 35.78
N ALA A 336 24.85 -0.38 37.04
CA ALA A 336 23.51 -0.09 37.58
C ALA A 336 23.37 1.43 37.82
N SER A 337 22.40 2.07 37.16
CA SER A 337 22.05 3.48 37.39
C SER A 337 20.63 3.57 37.94
N ALA A 338 20.44 4.40 38.97
CA ALA A 338 19.23 4.39 39.78
C ALA A 338 18.08 5.23 39.18
N ALA A 339 16.84 4.81 39.45
CA ALA A 339 15.66 5.59 39.12
C ALA A 339 15.52 6.80 40.09
N PRO A 340 15.27 8.02 39.58
CA PRO A 340 14.86 9.16 40.41
C PRO A 340 13.40 8.99 40.86
N ALA A 341 13.08 9.48 42.06
CA ALA A 341 11.81 9.22 42.72
C ALA A 341 10.64 10.10 42.25
N VAL A 342 9.42 9.60 42.45
CA VAL A 342 8.16 10.34 42.28
C VAL A 342 8.14 11.60 43.15
N THR A 343 7.71 12.73 42.59
CA THR A 343 7.35 13.92 43.37
C THR A 343 5.96 14.40 42.98
N THR A 344 5.02 14.39 43.93
CA THR A 344 3.60 14.71 43.69
C THR A 344 3.31 16.17 44.03
N SER A 345 2.78 16.96 43.10
CA SER A 345 2.33 18.34 43.35
C SER A 345 0.85 18.53 43.01
N LYS A 346 0.08 19.12 43.94
CA LYS A 346 -1.39 19.18 43.91
C LYS A 346 -1.88 20.63 43.96
N ALA A 347 -2.20 21.21 42.80
CA ALA A 347 -3.03 22.40 42.64
C ALA A 347 -3.50 22.49 41.17
N GLY A 348 -4.69 23.02 40.84
CA GLY A 348 -5.80 23.43 41.70
C GLY A 348 -6.97 23.94 40.83
N THR A 349 -8.20 23.51 41.11
CA THR A 349 -9.36 23.77 40.25
C THR A 349 -9.68 25.26 40.13
N LYS A 350 -9.75 25.80 38.91
CA LYS A 350 -10.33 27.12 38.62
C LYS A 350 -11.30 27.07 37.44
N THR A 351 -12.58 27.09 37.77
CA THR A 351 -13.67 27.37 36.82
C THR A 351 -13.62 28.83 36.40
N CYS A 352 -13.82 29.13 35.11
CA CYS A 352 -14.23 30.47 34.66
C CYS A 352 -15.11 30.38 33.41
N THR A 353 -15.89 31.42 33.15
CA THR A 353 -17.06 31.40 32.26
C THR A 353 -16.76 31.62 30.78
N ARG A 354 -17.59 30.99 29.95
CA ARG A 354 -17.67 31.21 28.49
C ARG A 354 -18.04 32.67 28.18
N LYS A 355 -17.23 33.37 27.37
CA LYS A 355 -17.59 34.65 26.75
C LYS A 355 -17.23 34.61 25.26
N SER A 356 -18.12 35.13 24.41
CA SER A 356 -17.86 35.27 22.98
C SER A 356 -16.97 36.48 22.69
N SER A 357 -16.06 36.35 21.73
CA SER A 357 -15.22 37.43 21.20
C SER A 357 -14.98 37.23 19.70
N ALA A 358 -14.91 38.33 18.96
CA ALA A 358 -14.90 38.33 17.49
C ALA A 358 -13.58 37.84 16.86
N ALA A 359 -13.61 37.64 15.53
CA ALA A 359 -12.49 37.15 14.74
C ALA A 359 -11.26 38.10 14.77
N PRO A 360 -10.03 37.56 14.78
CA PRO A 360 -8.81 38.35 14.65
C PRO A 360 -8.61 38.85 13.20
N ALA A 361 -8.13 40.08 13.06
CA ALA A 361 -7.78 40.66 11.77
C ALA A 361 -6.44 40.14 11.24
N ALA A 362 -6.24 40.18 9.92
CA ALA A 362 -5.01 39.73 9.28
C ALA A 362 -3.80 40.60 9.66
N THR A 363 -2.72 39.96 10.14
CA THR A 363 -1.50 40.64 10.59
C THR A 363 -0.38 40.49 9.56
N THR A 364 -0.16 41.51 8.73
CA THR A 364 0.92 41.51 7.71
C THR A 364 2.29 41.78 8.33
N SER A 365 2.94 40.72 8.85
CA SER A 365 4.34 40.78 9.29
C SER A 365 5.29 40.45 8.15
N ALA A 366 5.81 41.48 7.47
CA ALA A 366 6.78 41.35 6.38
C ALA A 366 8.21 41.09 6.91
N GLY A 367 8.40 39.95 7.57
CA GLY A 367 9.74 39.42 7.85
C GLY A 367 10.40 38.89 6.57
N SER A 368 11.72 39.03 6.45
CA SER A 368 12.49 38.70 5.23
C SER A 368 12.70 37.19 5.02
N CYS A 369 11.62 36.42 4.96
CA CYS A 369 11.70 34.98 4.76
C CYS A 369 11.80 34.62 3.27
N THR A 370 12.74 33.73 2.94
CA THR A 370 12.99 33.25 1.59
C THR A 370 12.71 31.75 1.51
N ALA A 371 11.92 31.35 0.51
CA ALA A 371 11.69 29.96 0.18
C ALA A 371 12.96 29.34 -0.42
N ALA A 372 13.36 28.16 0.10
CA ALA A 372 14.50 27.41 -0.41
C ALA A 372 14.27 26.91 -1.85
N ARG A 373 15.30 26.36 -2.52
CA ARG A 373 15.09 25.70 -3.83
C ARG A 373 14.06 24.58 -3.68
N TYR A 374 13.16 24.50 -4.65
CA TYR A 374 12.00 23.61 -4.71
C TYR A 374 10.92 23.81 -3.62
N ALA A 375 11.06 24.78 -2.72
CA ALA A 375 9.97 25.16 -1.83
C ALA A 375 8.87 25.94 -2.57
N GLN A 376 7.64 25.87 -2.07
CA GLN A 376 6.51 26.66 -2.57
C GLN A 376 6.74 28.15 -2.27
N CYS A 377 6.43 29.00 -3.23
CA CYS A 377 6.56 30.45 -3.17
C CYS A 377 5.31 31.20 -3.67
N GLY A 378 4.24 30.49 -3.98
CA GLY A 378 3.00 31.09 -4.46
C GLY A 378 1.93 30.07 -4.79
N GLY A 379 0.78 30.58 -5.23
CA GLY A 379 -0.44 29.82 -5.47
C GLY A 379 -1.64 30.46 -4.76
N LYS A 380 -2.85 30.22 -5.28
CA LYS A 380 -4.09 30.62 -4.60
C LYS A 380 -4.15 30.05 -3.18
N GLY A 381 -4.33 30.92 -2.19
CA GLY A 381 -4.38 30.56 -0.77
C GLY A 381 -3.01 30.40 -0.08
N PHE A 382 -1.89 30.48 -0.78
CA PHE A 382 -0.56 30.37 -0.17
C PHE A 382 -0.22 31.60 0.68
N SER A 383 0.20 31.37 1.93
CA SER A 383 0.53 32.39 2.93
C SER A 383 2.00 32.38 3.39
N GLY A 384 2.85 31.56 2.76
CA GLY A 384 4.28 31.45 3.06
C GLY A 384 5.16 32.44 2.30
N CYS A 385 6.47 32.16 2.30
CA CYS A 385 7.50 33.04 1.74
C CYS A 385 7.43 33.13 0.20
N THR A 386 7.10 34.31 -0.33
CA THR A 386 6.94 34.51 -1.78
C THR A 386 8.23 34.87 -2.53
N ALA A 387 9.27 35.28 -1.81
CA ALA A 387 10.61 35.46 -2.35
C ALA A 387 11.41 34.14 -2.28
N CYS A 388 12.16 33.83 -3.33
CA CYS A 388 13.06 32.66 -3.35
C CYS A 388 14.46 33.02 -2.84
N ALA A 389 15.17 32.03 -2.30
CA ALA A 389 16.60 32.13 -2.05
C ALA A 389 17.35 32.31 -3.39
N SER A 390 18.27 33.27 -3.44
CA SER A 390 19.13 33.50 -4.61
C SER A 390 19.96 32.23 -4.93
N PRO A 391 20.11 31.82 -6.21
CA PRO A 391 19.74 32.53 -7.45
C PRO A 391 18.33 32.23 -8.00
N TYR A 392 17.49 31.48 -7.29
CA TYR A 392 16.25 30.89 -7.83
C TYR A 392 15.11 31.90 -7.98
N LYS A 393 14.15 31.59 -8.86
CA LYS A 393 12.97 32.44 -9.13
C LYS A 393 11.68 31.72 -8.77
N CYS A 394 10.64 32.48 -8.42
CA CYS A 394 9.33 31.92 -8.14
C CYS A 394 8.58 31.66 -9.44
N ASN A 395 8.57 30.41 -9.89
CA ASN A 395 8.01 30.00 -11.17
C ASN A 395 6.61 29.39 -10.94
N LYS A 396 5.58 29.91 -11.62
CA LYS A 396 4.21 29.38 -11.50
C LYS A 396 4.12 28.02 -12.22
N VAL A 397 3.71 26.98 -11.49
CA VAL A 397 3.45 25.64 -12.05
C VAL A 397 1.98 25.50 -12.40
N ASN A 398 1.09 25.89 -11.50
CA ASN A 398 -0.36 25.94 -11.73
C ASN A 398 -1.02 27.06 -10.90
N ASP A 399 -2.35 27.15 -10.89
CA ASP A 399 -3.10 28.21 -10.20
C ASP A 399 -2.99 28.17 -8.66
N TRP A 400 -2.64 27.01 -8.09
CA TRP A 400 -2.55 26.73 -6.65
C TRP A 400 -1.11 26.53 -6.17
N TYR A 401 -0.13 26.49 -7.09
CA TYR A 401 1.27 26.19 -6.78
C TYR A 401 2.27 26.94 -7.69
N SER A 402 3.16 27.70 -7.07
CA SER A 402 4.40 28.23 -7.65
C SER A 402 5.60 27.76 -6.82
N GLN A 403 6.72 27.48 -7.47
CA GLN A 403 7.90 26.86 -6.85
C GLN A 403 9.19 27.61 -7.18
N CYS A 404 10.14 27.62 -6.23
CA CYS A 404 11.47 28.21 -6.43
C CYS A 404 12.41 27.31 -7.25
N TYR A 405 12.78 27.72 -8.47
CA TYR A 405 13.90 27.11 -9.23
C TYR A 405 14.57 28.09 -10.19
#